data_AF-A0A7W1G6I1-F1
#
_entry.id   AF-A0A7W1G6I1-F1
#
_cell.length_a   1.000
_cell.length_b   1.000
_cell.length_c   1.000
_cell.angle_alpha   90.00
_cell.angle_beta   90.00
_cell.angle_gamma   90.00
#
_symmetry.space_group_name_H-M   'P 1'
#
loop_
_entity.id
_entity.type
_entity.pdbx_description
1 polymer ?
#
loop_
_entity_poly.entity_id
_entity_poly.type
_entity_poly.pdbx_seq_one_letter_code
_entity_poly.pdbx_strand_id
1 'polypeptide(L)'
;MSDRLVNGLLAAAFIACCAATAPAVDTVIRGPYLQMASPSAIVVRWRTNNAINGRVRYGTVAGSLTANADKAAVGTDHEVAITGLTPSTRYYYSVGTTTATIAGDATYTFVTTPVTGTPKATRVWVLGDPGTGNANQVSVR
;
A
#
# COMPACT_ATOMS: atom_id res chain seq x y z
N MET A 1 61.54 23.70 -47.22
CA MET A 1 61.68 22.23 -47.34
C MET A 1 61.08 21.63 -46.08
N SER A 2 59.89 21.04 -46.21
CA SER A 2 59.16 20.14 -45.30
C SER A 2 59.19 20.43 -43.80
N ASP A 3 58.19 21.09 -43.21
CA ASP A 3 56.95 20.49 -42.69
C ASP A 3 57.09 19.10 -42.05
N ARG A 4 56.76 19.01 -40.74
CA ARG A 4 55.77 18.07 -40.19
C ARG A 4 55.56 18.29 -38.68
N LEU A 5 54.46 18.98 -38.39
CA LEU A 5 53.77 18.99 -37.11
C LEU A 5 53.41 17.55 -36.72
N VAL A 6 53.88 17.09 -35.54
CA VAL A 6 53.44 15.81 -34.98
C VAL A 6 52.14 16.08 -34.22
N ASN A 7 51.03 15.67 -34.84
CA ASN A 7 49.69 15.74 -34.27
C ASN A 7 49.61 14.98 -32.95
N GLY A 8 49.25 15.72 -31.90
CA GLY A 8 48.83 15.15 -30.62
C GLY A 8 47.53 14.38 -30.78
N LEU A 9 47.51 13.16 -30.27
CA LEU A 9 46.29 12.38 -30.08
C LEU A 9 46.17 12.09 -28.59
N LEU A 10 45.55 13.01 -27.83
CA LEU A 10 45.02 12.67 -26.51
C LEU A 10 43.77 11.82 -26.72
N ALA A 11 43.88 10.51 -26.50
CA ALA A 11 42.72 9.64 -26.39
C ALA A 11 42.01 9.93 -25.07
N ALA A 12 40.93 10.73 -25.09
CA ALA A 12 40.04 10.86 -23.96
C ALA A 12 39.23 9.56 -23.83
N ALA A 13 39.59 8.71 -22.86
CA ALA A 13 38.77 7.59 -22.47
C ALA A 13 37.50 8.13 -21.79
N PHE A 14 36.40 8.23 -22.55
CA PHE A 14 35.07 8.43 -21.97
C PHE A 14 34.69 7.15 -21.23
N ILE A 15 35.00 7.10 -19.94
CA ILE A 15 34.37 6.15 -19.02
C ILE A 15 32.90 6.56 -18.96
N ALA A 16 32.07 5.90 -19.75
CA ALA A 16 30.63 5.94 -19.55
C ALA A 16 30.36 5.26 -18.20
N CYS A 17 30.34 6.06 -17.13
CA CYS A 17 29.82 5.64 -15.85
C CYS A 17 28.35 5.31 -16.09
N CYS A 18 28.03 4.01 -16.22
CA CYS A 18 26.66 3.55 -16.18
C CYS A 18 26.13 3.87 -14.78
N ALA A 19 25.45 5.00 -14.62
CA ALA A 19 24.75 5.30 -13.39
C ALA A 19 23.59 4.29 -13.28
N ALA A 20 23.78 3.24 -12.49
CA ALA A 20 22.70 2.34 -12.14
C ALA A 20 21.65 3.16 -11.38
N THR A 21 20.45 3.31 -11.94
CA THR A 21 19.33 3.91 -11.22
C THR A 21 18.97 3.01 -10.04
N ALA A 22 18.89 3.59 -8.84
CA ALA A 22 18.44 2.84 -7.67
C ALA A 22 17.03 2.27 -7.94
N PRO A 23 16.72 1.05 -7.47
CA PRO A 23 15.38 0.49 -7.63
C PRO A 23 14.35 1.43 -7.00
N ALA A 24 13.23 1.65 -7.71
CA ALA A 24 12.15 2.49 -7.23
C ALA A 24 11.63 1.95 -5.89
N VAL A 25 11.54 2.81 -4.87
CA VAL A 25 11.03 2.42 -3.55
C VAL A 25 9.52 2.21 -3.64
N ASP A 26 9.04 1.10 -3.07
CA ASP A 26 7.61 0.82 -2.97
C ASP A 26 6.95 1.76 -1.97
N THR A 27 5.89 2.46 -2.42
CA THR A 27 5.16 3.45 -1.63
C THR A 27 3.67 3.31 -1.84
N VAL A 28 2.90 3.71 -0.83
CA VAL A 28 1.44 3.75 -0.91
C VAL A 28 0.99 5.06 -1.55
N ILE A 29 0.38 4.97 -2.73
CA ILE A 29 -0.17 6.13 -3.47
C ILE A 29 -1.66 6.36 -3.16
N ARG A 30 -2.33 5.34 -2.60
CA ARG A 30 -3.67 5.48 -2.01
C ARG A 30 -3.72 4.69 -0.72
N GLY A 31 -3.92 5.42 0.38
CA GLY A 31 -3.93 4.88 1.73
C GLY A 31 -4.90 3.70 1.92
N PRO A 32 -4.65 2.81 2.91
CA PRO A 32 -5.54 1.70 3.17
C PRO A 32 -6.94 2.13 3.58
N TYR A 33 -7.95 1.44 3.05
CA TYR A 33 -9.33 1.58 3.45
C TYR A 33 -9.97 0.21 3.66
N LEU A 34 -10.97 0.17 4.53
CA LEU A 34 -11.58 -1.06 5.03
C LEU A 34 -12.94 -1.27 4.39
N GLN A 35 -13.23 -2.51 3.99
CA GLN A 35 -14.50 -2.90 3.39
C GLN A 35 -14.98 -4.24 3.97
N MET A 36 -16.28 -4.51 3.81
CA MET A 36 -16.90 -5.81 4.12
C MET A 36 -16.58 -6.32 5.54
N ALA A 37 -16.56 -5.41 6.53
CA ALA A 37 -16.35 -5.80 7.91
C ALA A 37 -17.49 -6.70 8.41
N SER A 38 -17.11 -7.81 9.03
CA SER A 38 -18.01 -8.79 9.62
C SER A 38 -17.52 -9.17 11.03
N PRO A 39 -18.22 -10.08 11.73
CA PRO A 39 -17.78 -10.52 13.04
C PRO A 39 -16.44 -11.27 12.98
N SER A 40 -16.11 -11.88 11.84
CA SER A 40 -14.95 -12.76 11.70
C SER A 40 -14.07 -12.45 10.48
N ALA A 41 -14.37 -11.41 9.72
CA ALA A 41 -13.61 -11.04 8.54
C ALA A 41 -13.61 -9.53 8.27
N ILE A 42 -12.63 -9.08 7.50
CA ILE A 42 -12.58 -7.74 6.91
C ILE A 42 -11.73 -7.76 5.64
N VAL A 43 -11.96 -6.81 4.74
CA VAL A 43 -11.11 -6.61 3.56
C VAL A 43 -10.36 -5.30 3.67
N VAL A 44 -9.04 -5.36 3.50
CA VAL A 44 -8.14 -4.20 3.47
C VAL A 44 -7.71 -3.95 2.04
N ARG A 45 -7.87 -2.72 1.56
CA ARG A 45 -7.49 -2.32 0.20
C ARG A 45 -6.60 -1.10 0.19
N TRP A 46 -5.62 -1.07 -0.70
CA TRP A 46 -4.70 0.06 -0.89
C TRP A 46 -4.14 0.04 -2.31
N ARG A 47 -3.43 1.11 -2.70
CA ARG A 47 -2.68 1.15 -3.97
C ARG A 47 -1.22 1.51 -3.77
N THR A 48 -0.36 0.93 -4.59
CA THR A 48 1.07 1.21 -4.63
C THR A 48 1.52 1.81 -5.96
N ASN A 49 2.65 2.51 -5.94
CA ASN A 49 3.30 3.05 -7.14
C ASN A 49 3.81 1.94 -8.09
N ASN A 50 4.31 0.83 -7.53
CA ASN A 50 4.83 -0.31 -8.27
C ASN A 50 3.93 -1.54 -8.13
N ALA A 51 4.03 -2.47 -9.07
CA ALA A 51 3.37 -3.76 -8.99
C ALA A 51 4.12 -4.67 -8.00
N ILE A 52 3.47 -5.00 -6.88
CA ILE A 52 4.04 -5.83 -5.81
C ILE A 52 3.07 -6.94 -5.41
N ASN A 53 3.55 -7.92 -4.66
CA ASN A 53 2.65 -8.78 -3.89
C ASN A 53 2.09 -8.01 -2.68
N GLY A 54 0.84 -8.31 -2.29
CA GLY A 54 0.18 -7.66 -1.16
C GLY A 54 0.17 -8.55 0.07
N ARG A 55 0.54 -8.00 1.23
CA ARG A 55 0.40 -8.63 2.55
C ARG A 55 -0.19 -7.64 3.54
N VAL A 56 -1.12 -8.11 4.35
CA VAL A 56 -1.53 -7.45 5.59
C VAL A 56 -0.97 -8.22 6.76
N ARG A 57 -0.23 -7.55 7.63
CA ARG A 57 0.16 -8.08 8.95
C ARG A 57 -0.81 -7.54 9.98
N TYR A 58 -1.28 -8.37 10.90
CA TYR A 58 -2.29 -7.96 11.88
C TYR A 58 -2.11 -8.66 13.24
N GLY A 59 -2.67 -8.05 14.29
CA GLY A 59 -2.62 -8.55 15.66
C GLY A 59 -3.52 -7.74 16.59
N THR A 60 -3.78 -8.23 17.80
CA THR A 60 -4.63 -7.54 18.78
C THR A 60 -3.86 -6.58 19.70
N VAL A 61 -2.53 -6.61 19.64
CA VAL A 61 -1.63 -5.79 20.45
C VAL A 61 -0.92 -4.78 19.55
N ALA A 62 -0.95 -3.51 19.94
CA ALA A 62 -0.27 -2.44 19.20
C ALA A 62 1.23 -2.75 19.09
N GLY A 63 1.79 -2.63 17.88
CA GLY A 63 3.20 -2.93 17.60
C GLY A 63 3.56 -4.42 17.53
N SER A 64 2.63 -5.34 17.82
CA SER A 64 2.86 -6.79 17.73
C SER A 64 1.87 -7.42 16.75
N LEU A 65 2.31 -7.55 15.49
CA LEU A 65 1.51 -8.09 14.38
C LEU A 65 1.96 -9.50 14.06
N THR A 66 1.35 -10.49 14.71
CA THR A 66 1.79 -11.89 14.70
C THR A 66 1.15 -12.74 13.60
N ALA A 67 0.12 -12.23 12.91
CA ALA A 67 -0.59 -12.93 11.86
C ALA A 67 -0.46 -12.20 10.51
N ASN A 68 -0.63 -12.94 9.41
CA ASN A 68 -0.51 -12.42 8.04
C ASN A 68 -1.68 -12.90 7.18
N ALA A 69 -2.07 -12.07 6.21
CA ALA A 69 -2.96 -12.44 5.11
C ALA A 69 -2.38 -11.89 3.80
N ASP A 70 -2.42 -12.70 2.74
CA ASP A 70 -1.75 -12.39 1.48
C ASP A 70 -2.73 -12.26 0.31
N LYS A 71 -2.38 -11.40 -0.64
CA LYS A 71 -2.94 -11.39 -1.99
C LYS A 71 -2.08 -12.26 -2.90
N ALA A 72 -2.68 -13.23 -3.56
CA ALA A 72 -1.97 -14.15 -4.46
C ALA A 72 -1.35 -13.45 -5.69
N ALA A 73 -2.06 -12.47 -6.28
CA ALA A 73 -1.64 -11.81 -7.52
C ALA A 73 -0.84 -10.53 -7.25
N VAL A 74 0.30 -10.40 -7.95
CA VAL A 74 1.10 -9.17 -8.01
C VAL A 74 0.32 -8.09 -8.77
N GLY A 75 0.35 -6.86 -8.27
CA GLY A 75 -0.30 -5.72 -8.92
C GLY A 75 -0.13 -4.42 -8.15
N THR A 76 -0.72 -3.35 -8.65
CA THR A 76 -0.71 -2.02 -8.00
C THR A 76 -1.96 -1.79 -7.17
N ASP A 77 -3.06 -2.46 -7.48
CA ASP A 77 -4.29 -2.51 -6.70
C ASP A 77 -4.28 -3.73 -5.77
N HIS A 78 -4.44 -3.51 -4.47
CA HIS A 78 -4.41 -4.57 -3.47
C HIS A 78 -5.76 -4.74 -2.81
N GLU A 79 -6.17 -5.99 -2.66
CA GLU A 79 -7.36 -6.42 -1.94
C GLU A 79 -7.01 -7.68 -1.17
N VAL A 80 -6.99 -7.58 0.15
CA VAL A 80 -6.62 -8.68 1.05
C VAL A 80 -7.75 -8.92 2.03
N ALA A 81 -8.32 -10.11 1.97
CA ALA A 81 -9.29 -10.59 2.95
C ALA A 81 -8.57 -11.18 4.16
N ILE A 82 -8.94 -10.72 5.35
CA ILE A 82 -8.54 -11.30 6.63
C ILE A 82 -9.75 -12.05 7.16
N THR A 83 -9.58 -13.31 7.54
CA THR A 83 -10.64 -14.19 8.04
C THR A 83 -10.24 -14.80 9.39
N GLY A 84 -11.18 -15.47 10.06
CA GLY A 84 -10.92 -16.11 11.36
C GLY A 84 -10.74 -15.13 12.52
N LEU A 85 -11.24 -13.91 12.37
CA LEU A 85 -11.16 -12.88 13.41
C LEU A 85 -12.17 -13.16 14.54
N THR A 86 -11.85 -12.65 15.73
CA THR A 86 -12.77 -12.69 16.87
C THR A 86 -13.75 -11.51 16.80
N PRO A 87 -15.06 -11.71 17.04
CA PRO A 87 -16.05 -10.63 17.06
C PRO A 87 -15.76 -9.56 18.11
N SER A 88 -16.26 -8.34 17.89
CA SER A 88 -16.09 -7.18 18.80
C SER A 88 -14.65 -6.94 19.28
N THR A 89 -13.67 -7.26 18.46
CA THR A 89 -12.25 -7.22 18.84
C THR A 89 -11.52 -6.17 18.02
N ARG A 90 -10.68 -5.39 18.71
CA ARG A 90 -9.78 -4.44 18.06
C ARG A 90 -8.56 -5.17 17.51
N TYR A 91 -8.25 -4.90 16.25
CA TYR A 91 -7.03 -5.33 15.60
C TYR A 91 -6.22 -4.12 15.15
N TYR A 92 -4.90 -4.23 15.25
CA TYR A 92 -3.93 -3.37 14.59
C TYR A 92 -3.46 -4.05 13.32
N TYR A 93 -3.09 -3.27 12.31
CA TYR A 93 -2.59 -3.83 11.06
C TYR A 93 -1.54 -2.94 10.40
N SER A 94 -0.78 -3.54 9.48
CA SER A 94 0.09 -2.84 8.54
C SER A 94 -0.03 -3.49 7.16
N VAL A 95 0.29 -2.74 6.12
CA VAL A 95 0.27 -3.22 4.73
C VAL A 95 1.68 -3.22 4.14
N GLY A 96 1.92 -4.09 3.17
CA GLY A 96 3.19 -4.14 2.44
C GLY A 96 3.33 -5.36 1.56
N THR A 97 4.57 -5.78 1.37
CA THR A 97 4.93 -7.01 0.66
C THR A 97 5.04 -8.16 1.66
N THR A 98 5.26 -9.38 1.16
CA THR A 98 5.57 -10.53 2.04
C THR A 98 6.82 -10.31 2.88
N THR A 99 7.76 -9.48 2.42
CA THR A 99 9.08 -9.26 3.04
C THR A 99 9.22 -7.94 3.78
N ALA A 100 8.40 -6.94 3.47
CA ALA A 100 8.51 -5.60 4.04
C ALA A 100 7.15 -5.00 4.40
N THR A 101 7.13 -4.13 5.40
CA THR A 101 6.00 -3.24 5.68
C THR A 101 6.26 -1.92 4.95
N ILE A 102 5.26 -1.42 4.23
CA ILE A 102 5.35 -0.15 3.48
C ILE A 102 4.52 0.97 4.11
N ALA A 103 3.46 0.62 4.86
CA ALA A 103 2.66 1.57 5.62
C ALA A 103 1.99 0.90 6.82
N GLY A 104 1.98 1.60 7.94
CA GLY A 104 1.32 1.19 9.18
C GLY A 104 1.89 1.93 10.38
N ASP A 105 1.02 2.28 11.31
CA ASP A 105 1.36 2.85 12.60
C ASP A 105 0.28 2.48 13.64
N ALA A 106 0.31 3.05 14.83
CA ALA A 106 -0.65 2.75 15.90
C ALA A 106 -2.10 3.15 15.58
N THR A 107 -2.33 3.98 14.56
CA THR A 107 -3.66 4.44 14.12
C THR A 107 -4.32 3.46 13.14
N TYR A 108 -3.56 2.54 12.57
CA TYR A 108 -4.05 1.54 11.62
C TYR A 108 -4.74 0.44 12.41
N THR A 109 -6.01 0.68 12.72
CA THR A 109 -6.82 -0.22 13.52
C THR A 109 -8.22 -0.38 12.94
N PHE A 110 -8.84 -1.51 13.25
CA PHE A 110 -10.26 -1.74 13.01
C PHE A 110 -10.86 -2.54 14.17
N VAL A 111 -12.18 -2.53 14.26
CA VAL A 111 -12.93 -3.34 15.22
C VAL A 111 -13.90 -4.21 14.44
N THR A 112 -13.83 -5.53 14.62
CA THR A 112 -14.80 -6.46 14.04
C THR A 112 -16.19 -6.19 14.60
N THR A 113 -17.21 -6.50 13.81
CA THR A 113 -18.58 -6.29 14.26
C THR A 113 -18.95 -7.29 15.35
N PRO A 114 -20.01 -7.04 16.14
CA PRO A 114 -20.55 -8.04 17.07
C PRO A 114 -21.05 -9.25 16.32
N VAL A 115 -21.21 -10.38 17.03
CA VAL A 115 -21.90 -11.56 16.49
C VAL A 115 -23.26 -11.14 15.94
N THR A 116 -23.58 -11.58 14.73
CA THR A 116 -24.86 -11.27 14.07
C THR A 116 -26.03 -11.59 15.00
N GLY A 117 -26.97 -10.64 15.12
CA GLY A 117 -28.10 -10.76 16.04
C GLY A 117 -27.83 -10.25 17.47
N THR A 118 -26.58 -9.92 17.83
CA THR A 118 -26.29 -9.28 19.12
C THR A 118 -26.82 -7.84 19.13
N PRO A 119 -27.73 -7.47 20.05
CA PRO A 119 -28.17 -6.09 20.18
C PRO A 119 -26.99 -5.20 20.62
N LYS A 120 -26.60 -4.27 19.75
CA LYS A 120 -25.58 -3.25 20.06
C LYS A 120 -25.95 -1.95 19.38
N ALA A 121 -25.92 -0.87 20.14
CA ALA A 121 -26.07 0.47 19.58
C ALA A 121 -25.02 0.69 18.48
N THR A 122 -25.49 0.92 17.26
CA THR A 122 -24.66 1.04 16.07
C THR A 122 -24.98 2.36 15.39
N ARG A 123 -23.93 3.07 14.95
CA ARG A 123 -24.06 4.31 14.18
C ARG A 123 -23.65 4.02 12.75
N VAL A 124 -24.54 4.27 11.81
CA VAL A 124 -24.29 4.08 10.37
C VAL A 124 -24.50 5.41 9.68
N TRP A 125 -23.57 5.75 8.79
CA TRP A 125 -23.67 6.89 7.91
C TRP A 125 -23.84 6.37 6.49
N VAL A 126 -24.86 6.87 5.79
CA VAL A 126 -25.12 6.55 4.39
C VAL A 126 -25.03 7.86 3.62
N LEU A 127 -24.11 7.92 2.66
CA LEU A 127 -23.82 9.12 1.87
C LEU A 127 -23.96 8.74 0.39
N GLY A 128 -24.59 9.62 -0.38
CA GLY A 128 -24.71 9.54 -1.85
C GLY A 128 -23.85 10.61 -2.51
N ASP A 129 -23.26 10.26 -3.64
CA ASP A 129 -22.53 11.18 -4.53
C ASP A 129 -21.45 12.08 -3.85
N PRO A 130 -20.62 11.55 -2.92
CA PRO A 130 -19.51 12.34 -2.40
C PRO A 130 -18.47 12.48 -3.52
N GLY A 131 -18.45 13.63 -4.17
CA GLY A 131 -17.41 13.92 -5.15
C GLY A 131 -16.06 14.21 -4.52
N THR A 132 -15.12 14.64 -5.34
CA THR A 132 -13.72 14.88 -4.93
C THR A 132 -13.48 16.27 -4.36
N GLY A 133 -14.49 17.16 -4.42
CA GLY A 133 -14.40 18.55 -3.96
C GLY A 133 -13.36 19.39 -4.71
N ASN A 134 -12.89 18.94 -5.87
CA ASN A 134 -11.81 19.58 -6.63
C ASN A 134 -12.24 19.97 -8.06
N ALA A 135 -11.37 20.69 -8.78
CA ALA A 135 -11.67 21.22 -10.10
C ALA A 135 -12.10 20.14 -11.12
N ASN A 136 -11.58 18.91 -11.00
CA ASN A 136 -11.99 17.81 -11.88
C ASN A 136 -13.48 17.49 -11.71
N GLN A 137 -14.01 17.54 -10.50
CA GLN A 137 -15.44 17.35 -10.26
C GLN A 137 -16.29 18.46 -10.88
N VAL A 138 -15.85 19.72 -10.78
CA VAL A 138 -16.56 20.88 -11.35
C VAL A 138 -16.54 20.86 -12.88
N SER A 139 -15.55 20.21 -13.48
CA SER A 139 -15.40 20.09 -14.94
C SER A 139 -16.25 19.01 -15.60
N VAL A 140 -16.99 18.19 -14.83
CA VAL A 140 -17.94 17.21 -15.37
C VAL A 140 -19.17 17.98 -15.84
N ARG A 141 -19.33 18.09 -17.16
CA ARG A 141 -20.42 18.78 -17.86
C ARG A 141 -21.05 17.87 -18.90
#